data_AF-T2JNG1-F1
#
_entry.id   AF-T2JNG1-F1
#
_cell.length_a   1.000
_cell.length_b   1.000
_cell.length_c   1.000
_cell.angle_alpha   90.00
_cell.angle_beta   90.00
_cell.angle_gamma   90.00
#
_symmetry.space_group_name_H-M   'P 1'
#
loop_
_entity.id
_entity.type
_entity.pdbx_description
1 polymer ?
#
loop_
_entity_poly.entity_id
_entity_poly.type
_entity_poly.pdbx_seq_one_letter_code
_entity_poly.pdbx_strand_id
1 'polypeptide(L)'
;MKRKNIASVDQDTGEVLDGVVVYCGVKQNPYSKGWVMNSQEALELLATDKDLTGENYRVLLLLLSRLDFENWIQITQSDIVKTLDMKKQNVSRAILLLEEKGIILRGPKVGRSYAFRLNPYYGWKGKVKNLNDYRREEDDQRRKDLKERHLKAVESPTKSDKPE
;
A
#
# COMPACT_ATOMS: atom_id res chain seq x y z
N MET A 1 -0.15 -18.63 -36.07
CA MET A 1 -0.33 -19.87 -35.29
C MET A 1 -1.81 -20.05 -34.98
N LYS A 2 -2.42 -21.20 -35.32
CA LYS A 2 -3.84 -21.47 -35.01
C LYS A 2 -3.98 -21.75 -33.50
N ARG A 3 -4.90 -21.07 -32.81
CA ARG A 3 -5.15 -21.27 -31.38
C ARG A 3 -5.67 -22.70 -31.18
N LYS A 4 -4.95 -23.54 -30.43
CA LYS A 4 -5.40 -24.91 -30.13
C LYS A 4 -6.56 -24.84 -29.15
N ASN A 5 -7.66 -25.52 -29.45
CA ASN A 5 -8.75 -25.73 -28.51
C ASN A 5 -8.45 -27.01 -27.72
N ILE A 6 -8.28 -26.90 -26.40
CA ILE A 6 -7.86 -27.99 -25.52
C ILE A 6 -8.91 -28.11 -24.41
N ALA A 7 -9.37 -29.33 -24.16
CA ALA A 7 -10.34 -29.66 -23.12
C ALA A 7 -9.87 -30.87 -22.30
N SER A 8 -10.40 -31.01 -21.09
CA SER A 8 -10.21 -32.18 -20.23
C SER A 8 -11.42 -33.09 -20.34
N VAL A 9 -11.27 -34.39 -20.08
CA VAL A 9 -12.37 -35.35 -20.14
C VAL A 9 -12.49 -36.03 -18.78
N ASP A 10 -13.70 -36.04 -18.23
CA ASP A 10 -14.05 -36.88 -17.08
C ASP A 10 -14.12 -38.34 -17.53
N GLN A 11 -13.34 -39.22 -16.90
CA GLN A 11 -13.24 -40.62 -17.33
C GLN A 11 -14.43 -41.48 -16.88
N ASP A 12 -15.19 -41.05 -15.88
CA ASP A 12 -16.34 -41.78 -15.36
C ASP A 12 -17.63 -41.41 -16.12
N THR A 13 -17.79 -40.14 -16.48
CA THR A 13 -19.00 -39.64 -17.16
C THR A 13 -18.82 -39.43 -18.66
N GLY A 14 -17.59 -39.29 -19.15
CA GLY A 14 -17.28 -38.93 -20.54
C GLY A 14 -17.52 -37.46 -20.87
N GLU A 15 -17.85 -36.63 -19.88
CA GLU A 15 -18.10 -35.21 -20.06
C GLU A 15 -16.82 -34.46 -20.46
N VAL A 16 -16.92 -33.61 -21.49
CA VAL A 16 -15.82 -32.73 -21.92
C VAL A 16 -15.89 -31.46 -21.10
N LEU A 17 -14.91 -31.30 -20.20
CA LEU A 17 -14.76 -30.13 -19.36
C LEU A 17 -13.91 -29.08 -20.09
N ASP A 18 -14.49 -27.89 -20.26
CA ASP A 18 -13.76 -26.75 -20.82
C ASP A 18 -12.61 -26.36 -19.90
N GLY A 19 -11.39 -26.44 -20.44
CA GLY A 19 -10.15 -26.11 -19.74
C GLY A 19 -9.24 -27.32 -19.48
N VAL A 20 -8.12 -27.06 -18.80
CA VAL A 20 -7.09 -28.05 -18.48
C VAL A 20 -6.93 -28.12 -16.97
N VAL A 21 -6.85 -29.34 -16.43
CA VAL A 21 -6.40 -29.56 -15.06
C VAL A 21 -4.91 -29.22 -14.99
N VAL A 22 -4.59 -28.14 -14.28
CA VAL A 22 -3.20 -27.73 -14.02
C VAL A 22 -2.89 -28.01 -12.56
N TYR A 23 -1.84 -28.79 -12.31
CA TYR A 23 -1.27 -28.89 -10.97
C TYR A 23 -0.61 -27.55 -10.60
N CYS A 24 -1.27 -26.80 -9.74
CA CYS A 24 -0.70 -25.61 -9.12
C CYS A 24 0.02 -26.04 -7.84
N GLY A 25 1.34 -26.20 -7.91
CA GLY A 25 2.14 -26.48 -6.71
C GLY A 25 1.91 -25.46 -5.60
N VAL A 26 2.09 -25.89 -4.35
CA VAL A 26 2.00 -24.99 -3.19
C VAL A 26 3.01 -23.85 -3.35
N LYS A 27 2.52 -22.61 -3.29
CA LYS A 27 3.40 -21.43 -3.32
C LYS A 27 4.28 -21.44 -2.08
N GLN A 28 5.58 -21.65 -2.27
CA GLN A 28 6.56 -21.50 -1.22
C GLN A 28 7.02 -20.04 -1.14
N ASN A 29 7.24 -19.56 0.08
CA ASN A 29 7.83 -18.25 0.28
C ASN A 29 9.30 -18.29 -0.21
N PRO A 30 9.69 -17.45 -1.18
CA PRO A 30 11.06 -17.47 -1.70
C PRO A 30 12.10 -16.99 -0.66
N TYR A 31 11.67 -16.42 0.46
CA TYR A 31 12.55 -15.92 1.52
C TYR A 31 12.15 -16.49 2.89
N SER A 32 13.09 -16.49 3.84
CA SER A 32 12.86 -17.06 5.19
C SER A 32 11.78 -16.34 6.00
N LYS A 33 11.71 -15.01 5.91
CA LYS A 33 10.76 -14.18 6.69
C LYS A 33 9.54 -13.76 5.88
N GLY A 34 9.72 -13.51 4.59
CA GLY A 34 8.68 -12.95 3.72
C GLY A 34 9.24 -11.89 2.78
N TRP A 35 8.36 -11.42 1.91
CA TRP A 35 8.65 -10.40 0.91
C TRP A 35 7.56 -9.33 0.92
N VAL A 36 7.78 -8.28 0.14
CA VAL A 36 6.84 -7.19 -0.11
C VAL A 36 6.82 -6.92 -1.62
N MET A 37 5.65 -6.65 -2.16
CA MET A 37 5.49 -6.15 -3.54
C MET A 37 5.69 -4.64 -3.52
N ASN A 38 6.55 -4.08 -4.37
CA ASN A 38 6.67 -2.63 -4.53
C ASN A 38 6.14 -2.19 -5.89
N SER A 39 5.59 -0.98 -5.94
CA SER A 39 5.25 -0.31 -7.20
C SER A 39 6.52 0.21 -7.86
N GLN A 40 6.72 -0.06 -9.15
CA GLN A 40 7.89 0.45 -9.88
C GLN A 40 7.85 1.97 -10.01
N GLU A 41 6.67 2.54 -10.28
CA GLU A 41 6.45 4.00 -10.32
C GLU A 41 6.78 4.64 -8.96
N ALA A 42 6.39 3.99 -7.87
CA ALA A 42 6.69 4.51 -6.54
C ALA A 42 8.19 4.44 -6.21
N LEU A 43 8.90 3.42 -6.68
CA LEU A 43 10.36 3.34 -6.53
C LEU A 43 11.05 4.46 -7.30
N GLU A 44 10.57 4.81 -8.49
CA GLU A 44 11.07 5.94 -9.27
C GLU A 44 10.77 7.28 -8.58
N LEU A 45 9.55 7.46 -8.06
CA LEU A 45 9.17 8.65 -7.28
C LEU A 45 10.07 8.82 -6.05
N LEU A 46 10.34 7.74 -5.33
CA LEU A 46 11.27 7.75 -4.21
C LEU A 46 12.65 8.19 -4.70
N ALA A 47 13.23 7.49 -5.68
CA ALA A 47 14.59 7.73 -6.15
C ALA A 47 14.84 9.13 -6.73
N THR A 48 13.81 9.75 -7.32
CA THR A 48 13.92 11.08 -7.93
C THR A 48 13.67 12.23 -6.95
N ASP A 49 13.16 11.95 -5.75
CA ASP A 49 12.89 12.95 -4.72
C ASP A 49 14.20 13.42 -4.05
N LYS A 50 14.53 14.70 -4.26
CA LYS A 50 15.76 15.32 -3.76
C LYS A 50 15.75 15.57 -2.25
N ASP A 51 14.59 15.60 -1.61
CA ASP A 51 14.48 15.80 -0.16
C ASP A 51 14.79 14.50 0.60
N LEU A 52 14.69 13.34 -0.09
CA LEU A 52 15.02 12.05 0.48
C LEU A 52 16.55 11.85 0.50
N THR A 53 17.12 11.96 1.69
CA THR A 53 18.55 11.69 1.93
C THR A 53 18.78 10.21 2.24
N GLY A 54 20.05 9.81 2.27
CA GLY A 54 20.44 8.44 2.66
C GLY A 54 19.90 8.01 4.03
N GLU A 55 19.80 8.92 5.00
CA GLU A 55 19.20 8.60 6.31
C GLU A 55 17.72 8.26 6.18
N ASN A 56 16.98 9.01 5.34
CA ASN A 56 15.56 8.78 5.09
C ASN A 56 15.34 7.42 4.43
N TYR A 57 16.16 7.06 3.44
CA TYR A 57 16.12 5.73 2.81
C TYR A 57 16.47 4.61 3.78
N ARG A 58 17.47 4.79 4.66
CA ARG A 58 17.80 3.78 5.69
C ARG A 58 16.63 3.52 6.63
N VAL A 59 15.94 4.58 7.07
CA VAL A 59 14.72 4.44 7.88
C VAL A 59 13.63 3.72 7.08
N LEU A 60 13.35 4.17 5.84
CA LEU A 60 12.32 3.56 4.99
C LEU A 60 12.58 2.06 4.78
N LEU A 61 13.79 1.67 4.40
CA LEU A 61 14.17 0.27 4.16
C LEU A 61 14.00 -0.58 5.44
N LEU A 62 14.35 -0.03 6.61
CA LEU A 62 14.09 -0.72 7.87
C LEU A 62 12.59 -0.90 8.11
N LEU A 63 11.77 0.14 7.90
CA LEU A 63 10.31 0.05 8.03
C LEU A 63 9.73 -1.03 7.10
N LEU A 64 10.18 -1.07 5.83
CA LEU A 64 9.76 -2.08 4.86
C LEU A 64 10.14 -3.50 5.31
N SER A 65 11.29 -3.69 5.96
CA SER A 65 11.71 -4.99 6.52
C SER A 65 10.86 -5.48 7.71
N ARG A 66 10.09 -4.57 8.31
CA ARG A 66 9.21 -4.78 9.47
C ARG A 66 7.72 -4.74 9.11
N LEU A 67 7.40 -4.66 7.82
CA LEU A 67 6.02 -4.77 7.35
C LEU A 67 5.41 -6.10 7.78
N ASP A 68 4.19 -6.01 8.26
CA ASP A 68 3.26 -7.10 8.48
C ASP A 68 2.13 -7.06 7.43
N PHE A 69 1.21 -8.01 7.50
CA PHE A 69 0.05 -8.07 6.60
C PHE A 69 -0.72 -6.73 6.57
N GLU A 70 -1.25 -6.41 5.38
CA GLU A 70 -2.03 -5.19 5.12
C GLU A 70 -1.25 -3.90 5.34
N ASN A 71 0.08 -3.99 5.21
CA ASN A 71 1.05 -2.92 5.30
C ASN A 71 1.28 -2.34 6.70
N TRP A 72 0.84 -3.00 7.76
CA TRP A 72 1.08 -2.51 9.11
C TRP A 72 2.56 -2.59 9.50
N ILE A 73 3.04 -1.56 10.20
CA ILE A 73 4.41 -1.45 10.67
C ILE A 73 4.36 -1.15 12.16
N GLN A 74 4.84 -2.13 12.95
CA GLN A 74 4.91 -2.03 14.41
C GLN A 74 6.39 -2.00 14.82
N ILE A 75 6.91 -0.79 14.99
CA ILE A 75 8.29 -0.56 15.48
C ILE A 75 8.35 0.76 16.25
N THR A 76 9.07 0.77 17.37
CA THR A 76 9.26 2.01 18.13
C THR A 76 10.38 2.85 17.54
N GLN A 77 10.33 4.17 17.72
CA GLN A 77 11.45 5.05 17.30
C GLN A 77 12.76 4.68 18.01
N SER A 78 12.68 4.22 19.26
CA SER A 78 13.84 3.74 20.02
C SER A 78 14.49 2.53 19.36
N ASP A 79 13.70 1.62 18.80
CA ASP A 79 14.23 0.45 18.08
C ASP A 79 14.87 0.86 16.76
N ILE A 80 14.31 1.83 16.04
CA ILE A 80 14.91 2.38 14.81
C ILE A 80 16.26 3.02 15.12
N VAL A 81 16.33 3.85 16.16
CA VAL A 81 17.55 4.50 16.65
C VAL A 81 18.64 3.46 16.94
N LYS A 82 18.31 2.42 17.70
CA LYS A 82 19.24 1.34 18.05
C LYS A 82 19.66 0.51 16.83
N THR A 83 18.72 0.17 15.95
CA THR A 83 18.97 -0.71 14.81
C THR A 83 19.86 -0.04 13.76
N LEU A 84 19.68 1.27 13.55
CA LEU A 84 20.41 2.01 12.52
C LEU A 84 21.62 2.76 13.05
N ASP A 85 21.86 2.71 14.36
CA ASP A 85 22.86 3.51 15.06
C ASP A 85 22.80 4.99 14.65
N MET A 86 21.59 5.56 14.73
CA MET A 86 21.31 6.94 14.31
C MET A 86 20.86 7.81 15.47
N LYS A 87 21.21 9.09 15.43
CA LYS A 87 20.73 10.07 16.41
C LYS A 87 19.20 10.14 16.37
N LYS A 88 18.58 10.19 17.56
CA LYS A 88 17.11 10.26 17.71
C LYS A 88 16.47 11.37 16.88
N GLN A 89 17.13 12.53 16.80
CA GLN A 89 16.65 13.69 16.04
C GLN A 89 16.62 13.43 14.53
N ASN A 90 17.55 12.62 14.00
CA ASN A 90 17.59 12.27 12.58
C ASN A 90 16.48 11.28 12.26
N VAL A 91 16.30 10.26 13.11
CA VAL A 91 15.19 9.30 12.99
C VAL A 91 13.83 10.01 13.05
N SER A 92 13.63 10.92 14.01
CA SER A 92 12.37 11.66 14.13
C SER A 92 12.09 12.52 12.91
N ARG A 93 13.11 13.20 12.36
CA ARG A 93 12.97 14.01 11.14
C ARG A 93 12.68 13.14 9.91
N ALA A 94 13.35 12.00 9.77
CA ALA A 94 13.10 11.06 8.68
C ALA A 94 11.66 10.52 8.72
N ILE A 95 11.16 10.11 9.89
CA ILE A 95 9.77 9.62 10.03
C ILE A 95 8.76 10.71 9.68
N LEU A 96 8.96 11.94 10.16
CA LEU A 96 8.09 13.06 9.85
C LEU A 96 8.06 13.33 8.34
N LEU A 97 9.22 13.38 7.70
CA LEU A 97 9.30 13.61 6.25
C LEU A 97 8.62 12.49 5.44
N LEU A 98 8.81 11.23 5.84
CA LEU A 98 8.16 10.08 5.17
C LEU A 98 6.64 10.13 5.33
N GLU A 99 6.15 10.64 6.46
CA GLU A 99 4.71 10.82 6.72
C GLU A 99 4.13 12.02 5.95
N GLU A 100 4.83 13.16 5.95
CA GLU A 100 4.44 14.35 5.20
C GLU A 100 4.36 14.09 3.70
N LYS A 101 5.29 13.29 3.15
CA LYS A 101 5.28 12.84 1.75
C LYS A 101 4.26 11.73 1.48
N GLY A 102 3.53 11.26 2.50
CA GLY A 102 2.52 10.22 2.37
C GLY A 102 3.09 8.85 2.00
N ILE A 103 4.38 8.61 2.19
CA ILE A 103 5.03 7.31 1.95
C ILE A 103 4.58 6.32 3.03
N ILE A 104 4.53 6.79 4.28
CA ILE A 104 3.93 6.08 5.41
C ILE A 104 2.75 6.88 5.94
N LEU A 105 1.74 6.16 6.44
CA LEU A 105 0.53 6.71 7.02
C LEU A 105 0.57 6.46 8.53
N ARG A 106 0.23 7.47 9.32
CA ARG A 106 0.15 7.32 10.78
C ARG A 106 -1.08 6.50 11.14
N GLY A 107 -0.84 5.42 11.89
CA GLY A 107 -1.87 4.54 12.41
C GLY A 107 -2.30 4.90 13.84
N PRO A 108 -3.11 4.04 14.47
CA PRO A 108 -3.55 4.24 15.85
C PRO A 108 -2.37 4.18 16.83
N LYS A 109 -2.55 4.80 17.99
CA LYS A 109 -1.59 4.70 19.08
C LYS A 109 -1.72 3.32 19.73
N VAL A 110 -0.65 2.53 19.69
CA VAL A 110 -0.58 1.19 20.30
C VAL A 110 0.38 1.26 21.49
N GLY A 111 -0.18 1.22 22.70
CA GLY A 111 0.58 1.40 23.94
C GLY A 111 1.29 2.76 23.99
N ARG A 112 2.63 2.75 23.99
CA ARG A 112 3.47 3.96 24.11
C ARG A 112 3.93 4.54 22.76
N SER A 113 3.57 3.93 21.63
CA SER A 113 4.05 4.37 20.31
C SER A 113 2.92 4.35 19.28
N TYR A 114 3.07 5.13 18.21
CA TYR A 114 2.16 5.08 17.07
C TYR A 114 2.53 3.90 16.18
N ALA A 115 1.53 3.18 15.70
CA ALA A 115 1.69 2.29 14.57
C ALA A 115 1.83 3.11 13.28
N PHE A 116 2.48 2.55 12.27
CA PHE A 116 2.50 3.11 10.93
C PHE A 116 1.92 2.12 9.94
N ARG A 117 1.54 2.60 8.77
CA ARG A 117 1.13 1.77 7.64
C ARG A 117 1.87 2.23 6.39
N LEU A 118 2.46 1.33 5.63
CA LEU A 118 2.97 1.70 4.30
C LEU A 118 1.80 2.09 3.41
N ASN A 119 1.93 3.21 2.71
CA ASN A 119 0.94 3.62 1.72
C ASN A 119 0.79 2.51 0.64
N PRO A 120 -0.42 1.97 0.42
CA PRO A 120 -0.66 0.90 -0.57
C PRO A 120 -0.30 1.24 -2.02
N TYR A 121 -0.14 2.52 -2.37
CA TYR A 121 0.37 2.95 -3.68
C TYR A 121 1.88 2.73 -3.84
N TYR A 122 2.63 2.64 -2.73
CA TYR A 122 4.07 2.39 -2.74
C TYR A 122 4.42 0.90 -2.75
N GLY A 123 3.62 0.09 -2.06
CA GLY A 123 3.80 -1.35 -2.03
C GLY A 123 2.71 -2.07 -1.25
N TRP A 124 2.72 -3.40 -1.32
CA TRP A 124 1.78 -4.26 -0.61
C TRP A 124 2.44 -5.49 -0.02
N LYS A 125 2.20 -5.73 1.26
CA LYS A 125 2.49 -6.99 1.93
C LYS A 125 1.17 -7.65 2.35
N GLY A 126 0.81 -8.72 1.65
CA GLY A 126 -0.38 -9.52 1.97
C GLY A 126 -1.04 -10.13 0.74
N LYS A 127 -2.30 -10.53 0.89
CA LYS A 127 -3.09 -11.08 -0.23
C LYS A 127 -3.47 -9.95 -1.19
N VAL A 128 -3.29 -10.17 -2.50
CA VAL A 128 -3.66 -9.20 -3.55
C VAL A 128 -5.16 -8.90 -3.55
N LYS A 129 -6.00 -9.87 -3.17
CA LYS A 129 -7.45 -9.65 -3.01
C LYS A 129 -7.74 -8.49 -2.05
N ASN A 130 -7.11 -8.48 -0.87
CA ASN A 130 -7.28 -7.42 0.12
C ASN A 130 -6.82 -6.05 -0.41
N LEU A 131 -5.80 -5.99 -1.28
CA LEU A 131 -5.38 -4.74 -1.93
C LEU A 131 -6.46 -4.21 -2.86
N ASN A 132 -7.10 -5.08 -3.66
CA ASN A 132 -8.17 -4.69 -4.56
C ASN A 132 -9.41 -4.21 -3.79
N ASP A 133 -9.74 -4.90 -2.69
CA ASP A 133 -10.84 -4.51 -1.82
C ASP A 133 -10.56 -3.13 -1.19
N TYR A 134 -9.36 -2.92 -0.65
CA TYR A 134 -8.93 -1.63 -0.13
C TYR A 134 -9.01 -0.50 -1.18
N ARG A 135 -8.54 -0.74 -2.41
CA ARG A 135 -8.61 0.26 -3.49
C ARG A 135 -10.05 0.63 -3.84
N ARG A 136 -10.96 -0.36 -3.85
CA ARG A 136 -12.40 -0.10 -4.09
C ARG A 136 -13.00 0.76 -2.98
N GLU A 137 -12.71 0.44 -1.72
CA GLU A 137 -13.18 1.22 -0.58
C GLU A 137 -12.69 2.67 -0.62
N GLU A 138 -11.41 2.87 -0.95
CA GLU A 138 -10.82 4.21 -1.08
C GLU A 138 -11.47 5.00 -2.23
N ASP A 139 -11.66 4.38 -3.40
CA ASP A 139 -12.31 5.00 -4.55
C ASP A 139 -13.77 5.38 -4.24
N ASP A 140 -14.49 4.51 -3.54
CA ASP A 140 -15.87 4.78 -3.11
C ASP A 140 -15.95 5.92 -2.11
N GLN A 141 -15.02 5.99 -1.15
CA GLN A 141 -14.94 7.09 -0.20
C GLN A 141 -14.61 8.41 -0.90
N ARG A 142 -13.63 8.41 -1.80
CA ARG A 142 -13.27 9.58 -2.61
C ARG A 142 -14.46 10.10 -3.44
N ARG A 143 -15.23 9.20 -4.02
CA ARG A 143 -16.46 9.55 -4.77
C ARG A 143 -17.51 10.18 -3.87
N LYS A 144 -17.71 9.68 -2.65
CA LYS A 144 -18.63 10.27 -1.66
C LYS A 144 -18.18 11.67 -1.25
N ASP A 145 -16.90 11.84 -0.93
CA ASP A 145 -16.35 13.13 -0.51
C ASP A 145 -16.45 14.18 -1.62
N LEU A 146 -16.21 13.78 -2.88
CA LEU A 146 -16.40 14.67 -4.04
C LEU A 146 -17.85 15.08 -4.23
N LYS A 147 -18.80 14.14 -4.09
CA LYS A 147 -20.24 14.44 -4.14
C LYS A 147 -20.65 15.40 -3.03
N GLU A 148 -20.16 15.18 -1.81
CA GLU A 148 -20.47 16.04 -0.66
C GLU A 148 -19.92 17.46 -0.85
N ARG A 149 -18.67 17.60 -1.34
CA ARG A 149 -18.09 18.90 -1.69
C ARG A 149 -18.89 19.61 -2.78
N HIS A 150 -19.29 18.88 -3.82
CA HIS A 150 -20.09 19.45 -4.91
C HIS A 150 -21.46 19.91 -4.41
N LEU A 151 -22.13 19.10 -3.58
CA LEU A 151 -23.41 19.45 -2.97
C LEU A 151 -23.29 20.72 -2.11
N LYS A 152 -22.26 20.81 -1.25
CA LYS A 152 -21.98 22.02 -0.44
C LYS A 152 -21.71 23.27 -1.28
N ALA A 153 -21.04 23.11 -2.42
CA ALA A 153 -20.77 24.22 -3.34
C ALA A 153 -22.04 24.70 -4.06
N VAL A 154 -22.94 23.78 -4.43
CA VAL A 154 -24.25 24.09 -5.03
C VAL A 154 -25.20 24.73 -4.02
N GLU A 155 -25.17 24.31 -2.75
CA GLU A 155 -26.00 24.85 -1.66
C GLU A 155 -25.54 26.23 -1.16
N SER A 156 -24.34 26.69 -1.56
CA SER A 156 -23.79 28.00 -1.19
C SER A 156 -23.76 28.97 -2.39
N PRO A 157 -24.90 29.34 -3.00
CA PRO A 157 -24.88 30.33 -4.07
C PRO A 157 -24.48 31.70 -3.50
N THR A 158 -23.57 32.35 -4.23
CA THR A 158 -22.98 33.67 -4.02
C THR A 158 -24.00 34.69 -3.48
N LYS A 159 -23.77 35.16 -2.23
CA LYS A 159 -24.34 36.43 -1.76
C LYS A 159 -23.62 37.59 -2.46
N SER A 160 -23.84 37.77 -3.76
CA SER A 160 -23.37 38.94 -4.49
C SER A 160 -24.12 39.05 -5.81
N ASP A 161 -25.41 39.41 -5.72
CA ASP A 161 -26.14 40.09 -6.79
C ASP A 161 -27.39 40.70 -6.14
N LYS A 162 -27.20 41.86 -5.50
CA LYS A 162 -28.29 42.81 -5.27
C LYS A 162 -28.12 43.90 -6.31
N PRO A 163 -29.06 44.07 -7.26
CA PRO A 163 -29.06 45.23 -8.13
C PRO A 163 -29.36 46.49 -7.30
N GLU A 164 -28.61 47.55 -7.57
CA GLU A 164 -28.78 48.91 -7.03
C GLU A 164 -30.17 49.50 -7.33
#